data_AF-A0A2R6NFV8-F1
#
_entry.id   AF-A0A2R6NFV8-F1
#
_cell.length_a   1.000
_cell.length_b   1.000
_cell.length_c   1.000
_cell.angle_alpha   90.00
_cell.angle_beta   90.00
_cell.angle_gamma   90.00
#
_symmetry.space_group_name_H-M   'P 1'
#
loop_
_entity.id
_entity.type
_entity.pdbx_description
1 polymer ?
#
loop_
_entity_poly.entity_id
_entity_poly.type
_entity_poly.pdbx_seq_one_letter_code
_entity_poly.pdbx_strand_id
1 'polypeptide(L)'
;MNLYFVPNDPEKTVLVSTNGIAHYRITTTKAGALRSPAITRISRPADTASNSLVGEIEWRRGWGSHAIARSNVFDGVEQKIEIRELLYKVGSTFSTNGEEVARFFQEIVKEGFFCGERKWCLRIRASTLDIDMIVLTFIIMEKRRRDTAQEPQADSFRCEEPCEGGIEMGCA
;
A
#
# COMPACT_ATOMS: atom_id res chain seq x y z
N MET A 1 9.42 7.61 -16.00
CA MET A 1 8.24 8.47 -15.76
C MET A 1 8.22 8.89 -14.30
N ASN A 2 7.93 10.15 -14.00
CA ASN A 2 7.75 10.65 -12.63
C ASN A 2 6.25 10.87 -12.36
N LEU A 3 5.75 10.32 -11.27
CA LEU A 3 4.37 10.47 -10.81
C LEU A 3 4.36 11.12 -9.43
N TYR A 4 3.71 12.26 -9.32
CA TYR A 4 3.60 13.06 -8.09
C TYR A 4 2.26 12.86 -7.42
N PHE A 5 2.28 12.81 -6.09
CA PHE A 5 1.08 12.60 -5.26
C PHE A 5 0.33 13.92 -5.06
N VAL A 6 -0.96 13.95 -5.40
CA VAL A 6 -1.83 15.11 -5.23
C VAL A 6 -3.20 14.72 -4.64
N PRO A 7 -3.48 15.01 -3.36
CA PRO A 7 -2.54 15.47 -2.33
C PRO A 7 -1.51 14.41 -1.94
N ASN A 8 -0.58 14.76 -1.05
CA ASN A 8 0.46 13.90 -0.47
C ASN A 8 -0.10 12.83 0.52
N ASP A 9 -1.25 12.24 0.20
CA ASP A 9 -1.99 11.28 1.02
C ASP A 9 -2.34 10.02 0.21
N PRO A 10 -1.63 8.90 0.38
CA PRO A 10 -1.83 7.68 -0.40
C PRO A 10 -3.21 7.05 -0.21
N GLU A 11 -3.97 7.43 0.83
CA GLU A 11 -5.35 6.96 0.98
C GLU A 11 -6.31 7.69 0.05
N LYS A 12 -6.00 8.93 -0.31
CA LYS A 12 -6.82 9.79 -1.18
C LYS A 12 -5.92 10.69 -1.99
N THR A 13 -5.39 10.16 -3.10
CA THR A 13 -4.45 10.88 -3.96
C THR A 13 -4.72 10.62 -5.44
N VAL A 14 -4.24 11.54 -6.27
CA VAL A 14 -4.10 11.38 -7.70
C VAL A 14 -2.60 11.39 -8.02
N LEU A 15 -2.15 10.42 -8.80
CA LEU A 15 -0.80 10.40 -9.35
C LEU A 15 -0.77 11.20 -10.64
N VAL A 16 -0.02 12.30 -10.63
CA VAL A 16 0.02 13.29 -11.71
C VAL A 16 1.43 13.37 -12.27
N SER A 17 1.59 13.41 -13.59
CA SER A 17 2.91 13.60 -14.21
C SER A 17 3.42 15.05 -14.11
N THR A 18 4.67 15.30 -14.49
CA THR A 18 5.27 16.64 -14.58
C THR A 18 4.46 17.61 -15.44
N ASN A 19 3.70 17.09 -16.41
CA ASN A 19 2.91 17.87 -17.36
C ASN A 19 1.49 18.18 -16.83
N GLY A 20 1.17 17.81 -15.60
CA GLY A 20 -0.15 18.02 -15.01
C GLY A 20 -1.20 16.98 -15.40
N ILE A 21 -0.82 15.90 -16.10
CA ILE A 21 -1.75 14.85 -16.53
C ILE A 21 -1.97 13.86 -15.38
N ALA A 22 -3.22 13.66 -14.99
CA ALA A 22 -3.60 12.65 -14.01
C ALA A 22 -3.56 11.24 -14.63
N HIS A 23 -2.75 10.35 -14.06
CA HIS A 23 -2.60 8.97 -14.53
C HIS A 23 -3.38 7.98 -13.67
N TYR A 24 -3.40 8.18 -12.36
CA TYR A 24 -4.07 7.27 -11.43
C TYR A 24 -4.83 8.04 -10.37
N ARG A 25 -5.98 7.52 -9.95
CA ARG A 25 -6.76 7.98 -8.80
C ARG A 25 -6.84 6.85 -7.78
N ILE A 26 -6.42 7.16 -6.57
CA ILE A 26 -6.41 6.26 -5.42
C ILE A 26 -7.41 6.78 -4.40
N THR A 27 -8.33 5.92 -3.99
CA THR A 27 -9.31 6.23 -2.94
C THR A 27 -9.45 5.07 -1.99
N THR A 28 -9.36 5.34 -0.69
CA THR A 28 -9.53 4.36 0.37
C THR A 28 -10.78 4.68 1.16
N THR A 29 -11.71 3.72 1.24
CA THR A 29 -12.85 3.82 2.14
C THR A 29 -12.39 3.56 3.56
N LYS A 30 -12.90 4.36 4.52
CA LYS A 30 -12.63 4.10 5.94
C LYS A 30 -13.34 2.83 6.37
N ALA A 31 -12.71 2.06 7.26
CA ALA A 31 -13.38 0.95 7.94
C ALA A 31 -14.60 1.50 8.70
N GLY A 32 -15.77 0.93 8.45
CA GLY A 32 -17.02 1.38 9.06
C GLY A 32 -17.17 0.86 10.49
N ALA A 33 -18.09 1.48 11.25
CA ALA A 33 -18.43 1.10 12.63
C ALA A 33 -18.91 -0.37 12.75
N LEU A 34 -19.39 -0.96 11.66
CA LEU A 34 -19.92 -2.33 11.60
C LEU A 34 -18.91 -3.39 11.11
N ARG A 35 -17.61 -3.22 11.41
CA ARG A 35 -16.50 -4.12 10.97
C ARG A 35 -16.33 -4.23 9.45
N SER A 36 -16.80 -3.26 8.65
CA SER A 36 -16.50 -3.31 7.22
C SER A 36 -15.00 -3.07 6.98
N PRO A 37 -14.34 -3.87 6.14
CA PRO A 37 -12.93 -3.65 5.82
C PRO A 37 -12.76 -2.31 5.10
N ALA A 38 -11.62 -1.67 5.30
CA ALA A 38 -11.24 -0.52 4.48
C ALA A 38 -10.92 -1.04 3.07
N ILE A 39 -11.35 -0.32 2.03
CA ILE A 39 -11.15 -0.74 0.64
C ILE A 39 -10.40 0.35 -0.10
N THR A 40 -9.18 0.06 -0.57
CA THR A 40 -8.45 0.94 -1.49
C THR A 40 -8.78 0.58 -2.92
N ARG A 41 -9.22 1.55 -3.72
CA ARG A 41 -9.43 1.43 -5.15
C ARG A 41 -8.40 2.24 -5.90
N ILE A 42 -7.80 1.63 -6.91
CA ILE A 42 -6.86 2.26 -7.83
C ILE A 42 -7.51 2.24 -9.20
N SER A 43 -7.63 3.42 -9.82
CA SER A 43 -8.23 3.58 -11.14
C SER A 43 -7.36 4.48 -12.01
N ARG A 44 -7.46 4.31 -13.32
CA ARG A 44 -6.80 5.16 -14.34
C ARG A 44 -7.84 5.71 -15.32
N PRO A 45 -7.56 6.82 -16.03
CA PRO A 45 -8.41 7.27 -17.12
C PRO A 45 -8.57 6.17 -18.19
N ALA A 46 -9.81 5.90 -18.59
CA ALA A 46 -10.14 4.93 -19.64
C ALA A 46 -11.48 5.32 -20.28
N ASP A 47 -11.71 4.85 -21.51
CA ASP A 47 -12.95 5.11 -22.26
C ASP A 47 -14.17 4.42 -21.62
N THR A 48 -13.94 3.36 -20.86
CA THR A 48 -14.98 2.58 -20.18
C THR A 48 -14.65 2.37 -18.71
N ALA A 49 -15.69 2.25 -17.88
CA ALA A 49 -15.55 2.04 -16.45
C ALA A 49 -14.85 0.70 -16.11
N SER A 50 -15.09 -0.34 -16.90
CA SER A 50 -14.46 -1.66 -16.71
C SER A 50 -12.95 -1.63 -16.91
N ASN A 51 -12.46 -0.79 -17.83
CA ASN A 51 -11.04 -0.66 -18.15
C ASN A 51 -10.32 0.37 -17.26
N SER A 52 -11.09 1.13 -16.47
CA SER A 52 -10.58 2.13 -15.56
C SER A 52 -10.02 1.51 -14.27
N LEU A 53 -10.59 0.39 -13.80
CA LEU A 53 -10.17 -0.23 -12.54
C LEU A 53 -8.85 -0.98 -12.72
N VAL A 54 -7.82 -0.51 -12.00
CA VAL A 54 -6.51 -1.18 -11.94
C VAL A 54 -6.52 -2.25 -10.85
N GLY A 55 -7.09 -1.95 -9.69
CA GLY A 55 -7.21 -2.93 -8.63
C GLY A 55 -7.98 -2.42 -7.42
N GLU A 56 -8.49 -3.37 -6.64
CA GLU A 56 -9.18 -3.14 -5.37
C GLU A 56 -8.47 -3.94 -4.27
N ILE A 57 -8.11 -3.27 -3.17
CA ILE A 57 -7.46 -3.88 -2.01
C ILE A 57 -8.39 -3.82 -0.82
N GLU A 58 -8.78 -4.98 -0.32
CA GLU A 58 -9.57 -5.15 0.89
C GLU A 58 -8.64 -5.31 2.10
N TRP A 59 -8.60 -4.28 2.94
CA TRP A 59 -7.81 -4.22 4.17
C TRP A 59 -8.63 -4.75 5.34
N ARG A 60 -8.41 -6.02 5.67
CA ARG A 60 -9.06 -6.69 6.78
C ARG A 60 -8.34 -6.35 8.09
N ARG A 61 -9.11 -5.98 9.12
CA ARG A 61 -8.61 -5.79 10.49
C ARG A 61 -8.99 -7.00 11.33
N GLY A 62 -8.01 -7.63 11.99
CA GLY A 62 -8.23 -8.79 12.85
C GLY A 62 -7.05 -9.77 12.83
N TRP A 63 -6.85 -10.50 13.92
CA TRP A 63 -5.81 -11.53 14.00
C TRP A 63 -6.03 -12.61 12.92
N GLY A 64 -4.98 -12.90 12.15
CA GLY A 64 -5.00 -13.92 11.09
C GLY A 64 -5.72 -13.53 9.80
N SER A 65 -6.32 -12.34 9.69
CA SER A 65 -6.93 -11.87 8.44
C SER A 65 -5.91 -11.13 7.57
N HIS A 66 -5.60 -11.68 6.40
CA HIS A 66 -4.72 -11.01 5.44
C HIS A 66 -5.50 -10.07 4.53
N ALA A 67 -4.88 -8.95 4.16
CA ALA A 67 -5.40 -8.09 3.10
C ALA A 67 -5.42 -8.86 1.78
N ILE A 68 -6.39 -8.52 0.93
CA ILE A 68 -6.62 -9.20 -0.36
C ILE A 68 -6.65 -8.16 -1.47
N ALA A 69 -5.87 -8.37 -2.53
CA ALA A 69 -5.97 -7.59 -3.76
C ALA A 69 -6.84 -8.33 -4.79
N ARG A 70 -7.67 -7.57 -5.50
CA ARG A 70 -8.42 -8.00 -6.68
C ARG A 70 -7.96 -7.16 -7.85
N SER A 71 -7.49 -7.79 -8.92
CA SER A 71 -7.00 -7.08 -10.10
C SER A 71 -6.87 -8.02 -11.31
N ASN A 72 -7.02 -7.46 -12.51
CA ASN A 72 -6.74 -8.12 -13.77
C ASN A 72 -5.32 -7.83 -14.32
N VAL A 73 -4.49 -7.06 -13.61
CA VAL A 73 -3.17 -6.65 -14.12
C VAL A 73 -2.15 -7.79 -14.19
N PHE A 74 -2.45 -8.95 -13.60
CA PHE A 74 -1.51 -10.08 -13.50
C PHE A 74 -1.44 -10.89 -14.79
N ASP A 75 -2.59 -11.31 -15.32
CA ASP A 75 -2.72 -12.18 -16.50
C ASP A 75 -3.84 -11.74 -17.44
N GLY A 76 -4.42 -10.55 -17.22
CA GLY A 76 -5.58 -10.05 -17.96
C GLY A 76 -6.93 -10.57 -17.46
N VAL A 77 -6.95 -11.50 -16.49
CA VAL A 77 -8.17 -12.04 -15.87
C VAL A 77 -8.28 -11.52 -14.44
N GLU A 78 -9.49 -11.18 -13.99
CA GLU A 78 -9.69 -10.74 -12.60
C GLU A 78 -9.29 -11.86 -11.63
N GLN A 79 -8.22 -11.61 -10.87
CA GLN A 79 -7.72 -12.51 -9.84
C GLN A 79 -7.90 -11.91 -8.47
N LYS A 80 -8.10 -12.78 -7.48
CA LYS A 80 -8.12 -12.45 -6.06
C LYS A 80 -6.92 -13.10 -5.38
N ILE A 81 -5.98 -12.28 -4.91
CA ILE A 81 -4.71 -12.75 -4.34
C ILE A 81 -4.48 -12.13 -2.96
N GLU A 82 -3.96 -12.92 -2.01
CA GLU A 82 -3.55 -12.38 -0.72
C GLU A 82 -2.32 -11.49 -0.88
N ILE A 83 -2.27 -10.35 -0.17
CA ILE A 83 -1.16 -9.41 -0.28
C ILE A 83 0.20 -10.05 0.03
N ARG A 84 0.26 -11.01 0.98
CA ARG A 84 1.50 -11.73 1.28
C ARG A 84 2.00 -12.55 0.09
N GLU A 85 1.08 -13.21 -0.62
CA GLU A 85 1.40 -14.04 -1.78
C GLU A 85 1.76 -13.17 -2.97
N LEU A 86 1.03 -12.07 -3.17
CA LEU A 86 1.34 -11.07 -4.17
C LEU A 86 2.76 -10.52 -4.00
N LEU A 87 3.11 -10.06 -2.80
CA LEU A 87 4.44 -9.50 -2.54
C LEU A 87 5.56 -10.54 -2.66
N TYR A 88 5.29 -11.79 -2.28
CA TYR A 88 6.23 -12.90 -2.49
C TYR A 88 6.44 -13.18 -3.98
N LYS A 89 5.35 -13.33 -4.75
CA LYS A 89 5.40 -13.53 -6.20
C LYS A 89 6.13 -12.37 -6.86
N VAL A 90 5.76 -11.13 -6.54
CA VAL A 90 6.39 -9.91 -7.04
C VAL A 90 7.90 -9.93 -6.80
N GLY A 91 8.34 -10.25 -5.59
CA GLY A 91 9.77 -10.36 -5.26
C GLY A 91 10.49 -11.43 -6.07
N SER A 92 9.82 -12.55 -6.34
CA SER A 92 10.38 -13.67 -7.11
C SER A 92 10.40 -13.43 -8.63
N THR A 93 9.38 -12.77 -9.19
CA THR A 93 9.22 -12.61 -10.65
C THR A 93 9.77 -11.29 -11.19
N PHE A 94 9.84 -10.22 -10.38
CA PHE A 94 10.23 -8.89 -10.87
C PHE A 94 11.67 -8.50 -10.55
N SER A 95 12.43 -9.37 -9.87
CA SER A 95 13.88 -9.25 -9.74
C SER A 95 14.57 -10.13 -10.79
N THR A 96 14.42 -9.84 -12.07
CA THR A 96 15.16 -10.59 -13.11
C THR A 96 16.66 -10.31 -13.04
N ASN A 97 17.06 -9.07 -12.69
CA ASN A 97 18.47 -8.66 -12.63
C ASN A 97 18.83 -7.85 -11.36
N GLY A 98 17.91 -7.72 -10.39
CA GLY A 98 18.09 -6.82 -9.24
C GLY A 98 18.07 -5.33 -9.59
N GLU A 99 17.70 -4.98 -10.81
CA GLU A 99 17.59 -3.58 -11.24
C GLU A 99 16.40 -2.89 -10.58
N GLU A 100 16.62 -1.67 -10.08
CA GLU A 100 15.57 -0.85 -9.50
C GLU A 100 14.58 -0.39 -10.58
N VAL A 101 13.35 -0.91 -10.55
CA VAL A 101 12.27 -0.52 -11.48
C VAL A 101 11.54 0.76 -11.06
N ALA A 102 11.48 1.04 -9.77
CA ALA A 102 10.81 2.23 -9.24
C ALA A 102 11.44 2.70 -7.93
N ARG A 103 11.42 4.01 -7.71
CA ARG A 103 11.91 4.66 -6.49
C ARG A 103 10.91 5.68 -5.98
N PHE A 104 10.62 5.60 -4.69
CA PHE A 104 9.81 6.58 -3.97
C PHE A 104 10.70 7.52 -3.16
N PHE A 105 10.50 8.82 -3.30
CA PHE A 105 11.28 9.84 -2.61
C PHE A 105 10.51 11.16 -2.56
N GLN A 106 11.02 12.11 -1.78
CA GLN A 106 10.48 13.47 -1.73
C GLN A 106 11.47 14.44 -2.39
N GLU A 107 10.97 15.36 -3.19
CA GLU A 107 11.81 16.37 -3.85
C GLU A 107 11.10 17.73 -3.93
N ILE A 108 11.89 18.79 -4.08
CA ILE A 108 11.40 20.08 -4.59
C ILE A 108 11.41 19.97 -6.10
N VAL A 109 10.24 20.06 -6.73
CA VAL A 109 10.11 19.88 -8.17
C VAL A 109 10.69 21.11 -8.88
N LYS A 110 11.67 20.90 -9.76
CA LYS A 110 12.39 22.00 -10.42
C LYS A 110 11.68 22.55 -11.66
N GLU A 111 10.81 21.75 -12.28
CA GLU A 111 10.21 22.04 -13.59
C GLU A 111 8.78 21.49 -13.69
N GLY A 112 7.99 22.04 -14.61
CA GLY A 112 6.63 21.56 -14.91
C GLY A 112 5.55 22.07 -13.97
N PHE A 113 4.42 21.36 -13.91
CA PHE A 113 3.19 21.79 -13.25
C PHE A 113 3.35 22.05 -11.73
N PHE A 114 4.30 21.36 -11.07
CA PHE A 114 4.55 21.50 -9.63
C PHE A 114 5.82 22.31 -9.32
N CYS A 115 6.35 23.09 -10.27
CA CYS A 115 7.60 23.82 -10.10
C CYS A 115 7.62 24.65 -8.79
N GLY A 116 8.64 24.43 -7.96
CA GLY A 116 8.82 25.08 -6.65
C GLY A 116 8.14 24.39 -5.48
N GLU A 117 7.27 23.39 -5.71
CA GLU A 117 6.58 22.67 -4.64
C GLU A 117 7.38 21.45 -4.13
N ARG A 118 7.26 21.15 -2.83
CA ARG A 118 7.77 19.91 -2.23
C ARG A 118 6.73 18.79 -2.38
N LYS A 119 7.03 17.78 -3.20
CA LYS A 119 6.11 16.66 -3.51
C LYS A 119 6.74 15.31 -3.19
N TRP A 120 5.89 14.35 -2.85
CA TRP A 120 6.27 12.93 -2.94
C TRP A 120 6.20 12.49 -4.41
N CYS A 121 7.22 11.75 -4.85
CA CYS A 121 7.42 11.32 -6.23
C CYS A 121 7.68 9.82 -6.28
N LEU A 122 6.90 9.12 -7.12
CA LEU A 122 7.19 7.77 -7.57
C LEU A 122 7.85 7.86 -8.95
N ARG A 123 9.16 7.65 -9.01
CA ARG A 123 9.93 7.61 -10.25
C ARG A 123 10.02 6.16 -10.74
N ILE A 124 9.45 5.91 -11.90
CA ILE A 124 9.42 4.62 -12.56
C ILE A 124 10.44 4.65 -13.70
N ARG A 125 11.40 3.72 -13.71
CA ARG A 125 12.36 3.55 -14.81
C ARG A 125 11.72 2.78 -15.96
N ALA A 126 12.27 2.91 -17.16
CA ALA A 126 11.86 2.06 -18.27
C ALA A 126 12.11 0.59 -17.90
N SER A 127 11.09 -0.24 -17.99
CA SER A 127 11.16 -1.66 -17.66
C SER A 127 10.11 -2.43 -18.47
N THR A 128 10.21 -3.75 -18.48
CA THR A 128 9.19 -4.63 -19.07
C THR A 128 8.00 -4.86 -18.14
N LEU A 129 8.08 -4.37 -16.89
CA LEU A 129 7.02 -4.52 -15.92
C LEU A 129 5.89 -3.53 -16.21
N ASP A 130 4.66 -4.03 -16.18
CA ASP A 130 3.47 -3.20 -16.33
C ASP A 130 3.43 -2.09 -15.26
N ILE A 131 3.19 -0.86 -15.70
CA ILE A 131 3.14 0.31 -14.82
C ILE A 131 2.03 0.17 -13.77
N ASP A 132 0.90 -0.42 -14.13
CA ASP A 132 -0.20 -0.67 -13.21
C ASP A 132 0.21 -1.63 -12.10
N MET A 133 1.04 -2.63 -12.40
CA MET A 133 1.62 -3.55 -11.41
C MET A 133 2.50 -2.80 -10.41
N ILE A 134 3.33 -1.89 -10.90
CA ILE A 134 4.22 -1.06 -10.08
C ILE A 134 3.40 -0.16 -9.16
N VAL A 135 2.39 0.52 -9.69
CA VAL A 135 1.51 1.41 -8.92
C VAL A 135 0.71 0.64 -7.87
N LEU A 136 0.10 -0.49 -8.25
CA LEU A 136 -0.64 -1.35 -7.33
C LEU A 136 0.23 -1.79 -6.16
N THR A 137 1.40 -2.35 -6.45
CA THR A 137 2.35 -2.84 -5.44
C THR A 137 2.84 -1.70 -4.55
N PHE A 138 3.17 -0.53 -5.13
CA PHE A 138 3.60 0.63 -4.37
C PHE A 138 2.54 1.08 -3.37
N ILE A 139 1.28 1.25 -3.80
CA ILE A 139 0.18 1.68 -2.93
C ILE A 139 -0.05 0.68 -1.79
N ILE A 140 0.06 -0.63 -2.08
CA ILE A 140 -0.03 -1.67 -1.07
C ILE A 140 1.08 -1.50 0.00
N MET A 141 2.33 -1.36 -0.44
CA MET A 141 3.47 -1.23 0.48
C MET A 141 3.40 0.06 1.30
N GLU A 142 3.10 1.19 0.66
CA GLU A 142 3.04 2.49 1.33
C GLU A 142 1.90 2.57 2.35
N LYS A 143 0.72 2.01 2.03
CA LYS A 143 -0.36 1.92 2.99
C LYS A 143 0.00 1.05 4.19
N ARG A 144 0.59 -0.14 3.98
CA ARG A 144 1.05 -0.99 5.08
C ARG A 144 2.06 -0.29 5.97
N ARG A 145 3.03 0.42 5.38
CA ARG A 145 4.05 1.18 6.11
C ARG A 145 3.41 2.24 7.03
N ARG A 146 2.35 2.90 6.58
CA ARG A 146 1.61 3.89 7.38
C ARG A 146 0.74 3.27 8.45
N ASP A 147 0.04 2.19 8.14
CA ASP A 147 -0.80 1.48 9.11
C ASP A 147 0.08 0.97 10.27
N THR A 148 1.27 0.42 10.00
CA THR A 148 2.23 0.01 11.03
C THR A 148 2.78 1.19 11.84
N ALA A 149 2.95 2.37 11.24
CA ALA A 149 3.41 3.56 11.96
C ALA A 149 2.33 4.22 12.83
N GLN A 150 1.05 3.95 12.54
CA GLN A 150 -0.10 4.52 13.24
C GLN A 150 -0.63 3.64 14.36
N GLU A 151 -0.31 2.35 14.41
CA GLU A 151 -0.64 1.53 15.57
C GLU A 151 0.02 2.17 16.79
N PRO A 152 -0.77 2.78 17.70
CA PRO A 152 -0.23 3.20 18.97
C PRO A 152 0.37 1.94 19.58
N GLN A 153 1.55 2.02 20.20
CA GLN A 153 1.99 1.02 21.16
C GLN A 153 0.98 1.02 22.31
N ALA A 154 -0.21 0.48 22.07
CA ALA A 154 -1.21 0.22 23.08
C ALA A 154 -0.67 -0.96 23.87
N ASP A 155 0.12 -0.61 24.88
CA ASP A 155 0.49 -1.42 26.02
C ASP A 155 0.83 -2.87 25.71
N SER A 156 2.13 -3.10 25.44
CA SER A 156 2.81 -4.28 25.98
C SER A 156 2.90 -4.26 27.52
N PHE A 157 2.22 -3.34 28.22
CA PHE A 157 1.97 -3.39 29.65
C PHE A 157 0.78 -4.29 29.96
N ARG A 158 1.04 -5.59 30.09
CA ARG A 158 0.45 -6.49 31.11
C ARG A 158 0.77 -7.93 30.73
N CYS A 159 1.84 -8.48 31.30
CA CYS A 159 1.80 -9.66 32.17
C CYS A 159 3.23 -10.06 32.54
N GLU A 160 3.83 -9.33 33.48
CA GLU A 160 4.64 -10.02 34.48
C GLU A 160 3.94 -9.77 35.80
N GLU A 161 2.95 -10.61 36.11
CA GLU A 161 2.60 -10.83 37.52
C GLU A 161 3.85 -11.42 38.18
N PRO A 162 4.46 -10.76 39.18
CA PRO A 162 5.43 -11.44 40.01
C PRO A 162 4.67 -12.49 40.83
N CYS A 163 4.90 -13.78 40.55
CA CYS A 163 4.43 -14.83 41.45
C CYS A 163 5.22 -14.73 42.77
N GLU A 164 4.66 -13.95 43.70
CA GLU A 164 5.05 -13.91 45.11
C GLU A 164 4.79 -15.27 45.79
N GLY A 165 5.81 -15.76 46.50
CA GLY A 165 5.65 -16.30 47.86
C GLY A 165 5.00 -17.67 48.04
N GLY A 166 5.75 -18.74 47.79
CA GLY A 166 5.50 -20.02 48.44
C GLY A 166 5.95 -19.98 49.90
N ILE A 167 5.01 -19.92 50.85
CA ILE A 167 5.27 -20.10 52.28
C ILE A 167 5.22 -21.60 52.57
N GLU A 168 6.36 -22.23 52.84
CA GLU A 168 6.41 -23.61 53.33
C GLU A 168 5.93 -23.66 54.78
N MET A 169 4.79 -24.31 55.02
CA MET A 169 4.34 -24.69 56.36
C MET A 169 4.23 -26.21 56.39
N GLY A 170 5.25 -26.84 56.95
CA GLY A 170 5.30 -28.29 57.19
C GLY A 170 5.62 -28.56 58.66
N CYS A 171 4.58 -28.85 59.44
CA CYS A 171 4.69 -29.44 60.76
C CYS A 171 4.98 -30.94 60.65
N ALA A 172 6.01 -31.42 61.35
CA ALA A 172 6.07 -32.74 61.97
C ALA A 172 7.20 -32.76 63.01
#